data_AF-A0A9Q7B9Q0-F1
#
_entry.id   AF-A0A9Q7B9Q0-F1
#
_cell.length_a   1.000
_cell.length_b   1.000
_cell.length_c   1.000
_cell.angle_alpha   90.00
_cell.angle_beta   90.00
_cell.angle_gamma   90.00
#
_symmetry.space_group_name_H-M   'P 1'
#
loop_
_entity.id
_entity.type
_entity.pdbx_description
1 polymer ?
#
loop_
_entity_poly.entity_id
_entity_poly.type
_entity_poly.pdbx_seq_one_letter_code
_entity_poly.pdbx_strand_id
1 'polypeptide(L)'
;MSFQMNTKSKLCLALVLSLVLLVARAEARPAMLKQSTIDGVMHAIIARWNLPSDLAIRGLRAEVRVNLNTRGEISGKPAPHITGGTAAQQQRFAELVTRTILQAAPFTGLPLDKYKSWKTLIVRFEAQAF
;
A
#
# COMPACT_ATOMS: atom_id res chain seq x y z
N MET A 1 19.78 -50.50 -50.10
CA MET A 1 19.18 -49.62 -49.08
C MET A 1 17.98 -48.91 -49.72
N SER A 2 16.78 -49.47 -49.64
CA SER A 2 15.85 -49.48 -48.50
C SER A 2 15.05 -48.17 -48.37
N PHE A 3 13.75 -48.32 -48.61
CA PHE A 3 12.60 -47.55 -48.10
C PHE A 3 12.23 -46.18 -48.71
N GLN A 4 11.51 -46.30 -49.82
CA GLN A 4 10.25 -45.60 -50.16
C GLN A 4 9.63 -44.68 -49.10
N MET A 5 9.46 -43.42 -49.50
CA MET A 5 8.48 -42.45 -48.98
C MET A 5 7.05 -43.04 -49.00
N ASN A 6 6.34 -43.04 -47.86
CA ASN A 6 4.89 -43.17 -47.84
C ASN A 6 4.23 -42.46 -46.64
N THR A 7 3.86 -41.20 -46.87
CA THR A 7 2.52 -40.60 -46.69
C THR A 7 1.42 -41.44 -46.02
N LYS A 8 1.17 -41.33 -44.70
CA LYS A 8 -0.14 -41.51 -44.01
C LYS A 8 -0.02 -40.81 -42.63
N SER A 9 -0.62 -39.67 -42.29
CA SER A 9 -2.05 -39.39 -42.22
C SER A 9 -2.29 -37.91 -41.87
N LYS A 10 -3.11 -37.26 -42.72
CA LYS A 10 -4.31 -36.47 -42.34
C LYS A 10 -4.08 -35.30 -41.38
N LEU A 11 -3.90 -34.08 -41.89
CA LEU A 11 -4.99 -33.10 -42.03
C LEU A 11 -6.05 -33.21 -40.92
N CYS A 12 -6.04 -32.28 -39.97
CA CYS A 12 -7.15 -31.38 -39.71
C CYS A 12 -7.00 -30.68 -38.35
N LEU A 13 -7.46 -29.44 -38.35
CA LEU A 13 -8.14 -28.75 -37.26
C LEU A 13 -7.34 -27.95 -36.23
N ALA A 14 -7.83 -26.73 -36.09
CA ALA A 14 -7.80 -25.87 -34.93
C ALA A 14 -6.49 -25.11 -34.67
N LEU A 15 -6.41 -23.97 -35.37
CA LEU A 15 -6.21 -22.66 -34.77
C LEU A 15 -6.81 -22.63 -33.34
N VAL A 16 -6.05 -23.07 -32.33
CA VAL A 16 -6.39 -22.81 -30.93
C VAL A 16 -5.86 -21.42 -30.62
N LEU A 17 -6.69 -20.43 -30.96
CA LEU A 17 -6.66 -19.11 -30.36
C LEU A 17 -6.93 -19.32 -28.87
N SER A 18 -5.89 -19.66 -28.10
CA SER A 18 -5.99 -19.70 -26.64
C SER A 18 -6.19 -18.26 -26.19
N LEU A 19 -7.46 -17.88 -26.12
CA LEU A 19 -7.96 -16.77 -25.34
C LEU A 19 -7.45 -17.00 -23.92
N VAL A 20 -6.27 -16.42 -23.62
CA VAL A 20 -5.91 -16.15 -22.24
C VAL A 20 -7.00 -15.19 -21.78
N LEU A 21 -8.03 -15.74 -21.12
CA LEU A 21 -8.74 -15.05 -20.07
C LEU A 21 -7.67 -14.72 -19.03
N LEU A 22 -6.90 -13.66 -19.30
CA LEU A 22 -6.34 -12.89 -18.23
C LEU A 22 -7.59 -12.38 -17.55
N VAL A 23 -7.99 -13.10 -16.49
CA VAL A 23 -8.77 -12.53 -15.42
C VAL A 23 -8.18 -11.15 -15.26
N ALA A 24 -8.94 -10.13 -15.67
CA ALA A 24 -8.69 -8.80 -15.19
C ALA A 24 -8.74 -8.99 -13.69
N ARG A 25 -7.58 -9.18 -13.08
CA ARG A 25 -7.41 -9.00 -11.67
C ARG A 25 -7.89 -7.57 -11.56
N ALA A 26 -9.11 -7.42 -11.03
CA ALA A 26 -9.50 -6.20 -10.41
C ALA A 26 -8.49 -6.07 -9.27
N GLU A 27 -7.28 -5.63 -9.62
CA GLU A 27 -6.53 -4.68 -8.85
C GLU A 27 -7.62 -3.68 -8.49
N ALA A 28 -8.14 -3.81 -7.27
CA ALA A 28 -8.84 -2.72 -6.64
C ALA A 28 -7.79 -1.61 -6.61
N ARG A 29 -7.66 -0.86 -7.71
CA ARG A 29 -6.90 0.37 -7.76
C ARG A 29 -7.61 1.19 -6.71
N PRO A 30 -7.00 1.45 -5.54
CA PRO A 30 -7.62 2.38 -4.61
C PRO A 30 -7.82 3.63 -5.44
N ALA A 31 -9.08 4.02 -5.63
CA ALA A 31 -9.48 5.10 -6.53
C ALA A 31 -8.48 6.23 -6.34
N MET A 32 -7.76 6.62 -7.42
CA MET A 32 -6.77 7.69 -7.36
C MET A 32 -7.47 8.94 -6.84
N LEU A 33 -7.39 9.13 -5.52
CA LEU A 33 -7.47 10.43 -4.91
C LEU A 33 -6.40 11.24 -5.63
N LYS A 34 -6.77 12.40 -6.18
CA LYS A 34 -5.85 13.28 -6.90
C LYS A 34 -4.57 13.36 -6.08
N GLN A 35 -3.42 13.13 -6.72
CA GLN A 35 -2.09 13.11 -6.11
C GLN A 35 -1.98 14.16 -4.99
N SER A 36 -2.40 15.40 -5.29
CA SER A 36 -2.42 16.56 -4.39
C SER A 36 -3.13 16.39 -3.03
N THR A 37 -4.20 15.59 -2.96
CA THR A 37 -4.97 15.37 -1.72
C THR A 37 -4.25 14.40 -0.79
N ILE A 38 -3.68 13.32 -1.34
CA ILE A 38 -2.83 12.40 -0.57
C ILE A 38 -1.52 13.11 -0.19
N ASP A 39 -0.99 13.94 -1.08
CA ASP A 39 0.24 14.69 -0.86
C ASP A 39 0.12 15.60 0.38
N GLY A 40 -1.03 16.26 0.60
CA GLY A 40 -1.26 17.07 1.80
C GLY A 40 -1.25 16.26 3.11
N VAL A 41 -1.86 15.06 3.10
CA VAL A 41 -1.82 14.13 4.23
C VAL A 41 -0.38 13.68 4.51
N MET A 42 0.33 13.25 3.46
CA MET A 42 1.71 12.78 3.58
C MET A 42 2.63 13.90 4.06
N HIS A 43 2.45 15.12 3.56
CA HIS A 43 3.20 16.29 4.00
C HIS A 43 2.98 16.57 5.50
N ALA A 44 1.75 16.52 5.99
CA ALA A 44 1.45 16.70 7.40
C ALA A 44 2.12 15.65 8.30
N ILE A 45 2.15 14.39 7.86
CA ILE A 45 2.81 13.29 8.57
C ILE A 45 4.33 13.48 8.58
N ILE A 46 4.93 13.75 7.41
CA ILE A 46 6.38 13.95 7.26
C ILE A 46 6.85 15.15 8.10
N ALA A 47 6.10 16.25 8.09
CA ALA A 47 6.41 17.45 8.88
C ALA A 47 6.36 17.24 10.40
N ARG A 48 5.80 16.12 10.87
CA ARG A 48 5.74 15.75 12.30
C ARG A 48 6.63 14.57 12.64
N TRP A 49 7.24 13.94 11.64
CA TRP A 49 8.15 12.83 11.83
C TRP A 49 9.43 13.31 12.51
N ASN A 50 9.62 12.92 13.77
CA ASN A 50 10.81 13.21 14.55
C ASN A 50 11.42 11.90 15.06
N LEU A 51 12.44 11.40 14.37
CA LEU A 51 13.09 10.14 14.72
C LEU A 51 14.11 10.36 15.84
N PRO A 52 13.99 9.69 17.00
CA PRO A 52 15.01 9.72 18.03
C PRO A 52 16.34 9.17 17.51
N SER A 53 17.46 9.85 17.82
CA SER A 53 18.79 9.47 17.34
C SER A 53 19.28 8.11 17.85
N ASP A 54 18.73 7.64 18.98
CA ASP A 54 19.03 6.34 19.59
C ASP A 54 18.21 5.19 18.98
N LEU A 55 17.16 5.48 18.21
CA LEU A 55 16.30 4.47 17.64
C LEU A 55 16.81 4.00 16.27
N ALA A 56 17.48 2.85 16.27
CA ALA A 56 17.81 2.15 15.04
C ALA A 56 16.55 1.57 14.40
N ILE A 57 16.01 2.25 13.38
CA ILE A 57 14.82 1.83 12.62
C ILE A 57 15.14 1.00 11.38
N ARG A 58 16.42 0.77 11.07
CA ARG A 58 16.83 0.03 9.87
C ARG A 58 16.13 -1.33 9.80
N GLY A 59 15.44 -1.60 8.70
CA GLY A 59 14.72 -2.86 8.49
C GLY A 59 13.37 -2.96 9.20
N LEU A 60 12.94 -1.93 9.94
CA LEU A 60 11.57 -1.82 10.45
C LEU A 60 10.64 -1.28 9.38
N ARG A 61 9.43 -1.86 9.33
CA ARG A 61 8.33 -1.36 8.51
C ARG A 61 7.06 -1.32 9.34
N ALA A 62 6.27 -0.26 9.22
CA ALA A 62 4.97 -0.16 9.83
C ALA A 62 3.89 0.09 8.76
N GLU A 63 2.80 -0.66 8.83
CA GLU A 63 1.56 -0.36 8.12
C GLU A 63 0.50 0.05 9.13
N VAL A 64 -0.11 1.22 8.92
CA VAL A 64 -1.11 1.76 9.85
C VAL A 64 -2.39 2.07 9.11
N ARG A 65 -3.48 1.48 9.59
CA ARG A 65 -4.83 1.85 9.17
C ARG A 65 -5.33 2.99 10.03
N VAL A 66 -5.62 4.12 9.40
CA VAL A 66 -6.16 5.32 10.04
C VAL A 66 -7.56 5.55 9.51
N ASN A 67 -8.55 5.64 10.40
CA ASN A 67 -9.90 6.04 10.01
C ASN A 67 -10.09 7.52 10.31
N LEU A 68 -10.73 8.24 9.41
CA LEU A 68 -10.98 9.67 9.52
C LEU A 68 -12.48 9.96 9.49
N ASN A 69 -12.89 11.00 10.21
CA ASN A 69 -14.24 11.57 10.06
C ASN A 69 -14.27 12.60 8.91
N THR A 70 -15.45 13.16 8.61
CA THR A 70 -15.63 14.13 7.51
C THR A 70 -14.86 15.45 7.71
N ARG A 71 -14.36 15.72 8.92
CA ARG A 71 -13.51 16.88 9.25
C ARG A 71 -12.02 16.59 9.12
N GLY A 72 -11.64 15.36 8.74
CA GLY A 72 -10.25 14.93 8.66
C GLY A 72 -9.62 14.63 10.03
N GLU A 73 -10.41 14.56 11.09
CA GLU A 73 -9.95 14.13 12.42
C GLU A 73 -9.87 12.60 12.47
N ILE A 74 -8.95 12.09 13.28
CA ILE A 74 -8.82 10.64 13.47
C ILE A 74 -10.00 10.11 14.28
N SER A 75 -10.65 9.09 13.74
CA SER A 75 -11.71 8.33 14.39
C SER A 75 -11.16 7.00 14.90
N GLY A 76 -11.12 6.86 16.23
CA GLY A 76 -10.58 5.69 16.91
C GLY A 76 -9.06 5.76 17.13
N LYS A 77 -8.46 4.61 17.46
CA LYS A 77 -7.02 4.52 17.75
C LYS A 77 -6.27 3.96 16.53
N PRO A 78 -5.22 4.64 16.02
CA PRO A 78 -4.33 4.06 15.03
C PRO A 78 -3.66 2.80 15.59
N ALA A 79 -3.75 1.70 14.86
CA ALA A 79 -3.14 0.43 15.22
C ALA A 79 -2.05 0.09 14.19
N PRO A 80 -0.77 0.37 14.48
CA PRO A 80 0.34 0.02 13.60
C PRO A 80 0.61 -1.48 13.65
N HIS A 81 0.72 -2.10 12.47
CA HIS A 81 1.29 -3.43 12.31
C HIS A 81 2.76 -3.29 11.92
N ILE A 82 3.68 -3.82 12.74
CA ILE A 82 5.12 -3.64 12.56
C ILE A 82 5.79 -4.97 12.24
N THR A 83 6.74 -4.91 11.32
CA THR A 83 7.58 -6.04 10.93
C THR A 83 9.06 -5.66 10.98
N GLY A 84 9.93 -6.66 11.20
CA GLY A 84 11.38 -6.49 11.33
C GLY A 84 11.82 -6.12 12.76
N GLY A 85 13.14 -6.03 12.97
CA GLY A 85 13.76 -5.65 14.25
C GLY A 85 13.42 -6.54 15.45
N THR A 86 13.86 -6.11 16.63
CA THR A 86 13.53 -6.75 17.92
C THR A 86 12.18 -6.26 18.45
N ALA A 87 11.54 -7.01 19.36
CA ALA A 87 10.28 -6.60 19.99
C ALA A 87 10.36 -5.21 20.67
N ALA A 88 11.49 -4.90 21.32
CA ALA A 88 11.73 -3.59 21.92
C ALA A 88 11.78 -2.46 20.88
N GLN A 89 12.44 -2.69 19.74
CA GLN A 89 12.46 -1.73 18.63
C GLN A 89 11.07 -1.55 18.02
N GLN A 90 10.32 -2.66 17.82
CA GLN A 90 8.96 -2.60 17.30
C GLN A 90 8.06 -1.77 18.20
N GLN A 91 8.12 -1.96 19.52
CA GLN A 91 7.31 -1.19 20.47
C GLN A 91 7.63 0.31 20.39
N ARG A 92 8.90 0.68 20.46
CA ARG A 92 9.32 2.10 20.34
C ARG A 92 8.90 2.71 19.00
N PHE A 93 9.02 1.93 17.92
CA PHE A 93 8.60 2.38 16.58
C PHE A 93 7.07 2.53 16.48
N ALA A 94 6.29 1.66 17.11
CA ALA A 94 4.84 1.79 17.20
C ALA A 94 4.43 3.09 17.89
N GLU A 95 5.04 3.38 19.03
CA GLU A 95 4.77 4.59 19.79
C GLU A 95 5.12 5.85 18.98
N LEU A 96 6.27 5.85 18.30
CA LEU A 96 6.70 6.94 17.42
C LEU A 96 5.71 7.16 16.26
N VAL A 97 5.34 6.09 15.56
CA VAL A 97 4.43 6.15 14.42
C VAL A 97 3.04 6.64 14.85
N THR A 98 2.48 6.06 15.92
CA THR A 98 1.18 6.46 16.45
C THR A 98 1.18 7.91 16.89
N ARG A 99 2.22 8.37 17.60
CA ARG A 99 2.36 9.79 18.00
C ARG A 99 2.39 10.70 16.78
N THR A 100 3.17 10.36 15.75
CA THR A 100 3.29 11.18 14.54
C THR A 100 1.95 11.34 13.84
N ILE A 101 1.21 10.24 13.66
CA ILE A 101 -0.11 10.26 13.01
C ILE A 101 -1.09 11.12 13.82
N LEU A 102 -1.12 10.96 15.14
CA LEU A 102 -1.99 11.76 16.01
C LEU A 102 -1.66 13.26 15.95
N GLN A 103 -0.39 13.61 15.84
CA GLN A 103 0.05 15.02 15.73
C GLN A 103 -0.16 15.64 14.34
N ALA A 104 -0.32 14.81 13.31
CA ALA A 104 -0.59 15.25 11.95
C ALA A 104 -2.08 15.58 11.72
N ALA A 105 -2.96 15.10 12.59
CA ALA A 105 -4.38 15.42 12.54
C ALA A 105 -4.67 16.81 13.14
N PRO A 106 -5.73 17.51 12.66
CA PRO A 106 -6.63 17.09 11.59
C PRO A 106 -6.00 17.24 10.19
N PHE A 107 -6.37 16.33 9.28
CA PHE A 107 -5.93 16.38 7.89
C PHE A 107 -6.81 17.33 7.08
N THR A 108 -6.23 18.40 6.54
CA THR A 108 -6.93 19.44 5.78
C THR A 108 -6.86 19.22 4.26
N GLY A 109 -7.77 19.84 3.50
CA GLY A 109 -7.76 19.77 2.03
C GLY A 109 -8.33 18.48 1.45
N LEU A 110 -9.07 17.72 2.25
CA LEU A 110 -9.76 16.50 1.83
C LEU A 110 -11.11 16.85 1.16
N PRO A 111 -11.34 16.46 -0.11
CA PRO A 111 -12.57 16.78 -0.84
C PRO A 111 -13.75 15.95 -0.32
N LEU A 112 -14.78 16.60 0.22
CA LEU A 112 -15.88 15.94 0.93
C LEU A 112 -16.71 15.00 0.03
N ASP A 113 -16.86 15.34 -1.26
CA ASP A 113 -17.50 14.51 -2.29
C ASP A 113 -16.83 13.14 -2.45
N LYS A 114 -15.56 13.01 -2.04
CA LYS A 114 -14.77 11.77 -2.09
C LYS A 114 -14.57 11.10 -0.74
N TYR A 115 -15.37 11.42 0.28
CA TYR A 115 -15.21 10.89 1.63
C TYR A 115 -15.02 9.37 1.68
N LYS A 116 -15.76 8.61 0.88
CA LYS A 116 -15.65 7.15 0.83
C LYS A 116 -14.25 6.63 0.46
N SER A 117 -13.46 7.39 -0.31
CA SER A 117 -12.12 6.97 -0.72
C SER A 117 -11.01 7.38 0.25
N TRP A 118 -11.24 8.36 1.13
CA TRP A 118 -10.23 8.82 2.11
C TRP A 118 -10.61 8.64 3.59
N LYS A 119 -11.84 8.24 3.91
CA LYS A 119 -12.29 7.90 5.28
C LYS A 119 -11.44 6.82 5.95
N THR A 120 -10.71 6.03 5.17
CA THR A 120 -9.74 5.07 5.63
C THR A 120 -8.47 5.26 4.82
N LEU A 121 -7.38 5.54 5.52
CA LEU A 121 -6.04 5.68 4.94
C LEU A 121 -5.18 4.52 5.42
N ILE A 122 -4.35 4.01 4.52
CA ILE A 122 -3.27 3.06 4.84
C ILE A 122 -1.97 3.82 4.68
N VAL A 123 -1.28 4.07 5.80
CA VAL A 123 -0.01 4.78 5.83
C VAL A 123 1.10 3.77 6.06
N ARG A 124 2.13 3.80 5.22
CA ARG A 124 3.30 2.92 5.32
C ARG A 124 4.52 3.73 5.71
N PHE A 125 5.21 3.28 6.74
CA PHE A 125 6.48 3.82 7.19
C PHE A 125 7.54 2.77 6.93
N GLU A 126 8.52 3.10 6.08
CA GLU A 126 9.64 2.21 5.79
C GLU A 126 10.93 2.97 6.01
N ALA A 127 11.79 2.45 6.86
CA ALA A 127 13.15 2.93 7.01
C ALA A 127 14.02 2.27 5.94
N GLN A 128 14.04 2.87 4.74
CA GLN A 128 14.98 2.45 3.71
C GLN A 128 16.37 2.89 4.15
N ALA A 129 17.32 1.96 4.21
CA ALA A 129 18.72 2.31 4.43
C ALA A 129 19.18 3.15 3.24
N PHE A 130 19.55 4.40 3.48
CA PHE A 130 20.46 5.13 2.59
C PHE A 130 21.88 4.60 2.78
#